data_AF-A0A849X500-F1
#
_entry.id   AF-A0A849X500-F1
#
_cell.length_a   1.000
_cell.length_b   1.000
_cell.length_c   1.000
_cell.angle_alpha   90.00
_cell.angle_beta   90.00
_cell.angle_gamma   90.00
#
_symmetry.space_group_name_H-M   'P 1'
#
loop_
_entity.id
_entity.type
_entity.pdbx_description
1 polymer ?
#
loop_
_entity_poly.entity_id
_entity_poly.type
_entity_poly.pdbx_seq_one_letter_code
_entity_poly.pdbx_strand_id
1 'polypeptide(L)'
;MDQKVWFVYISDHHEGPFTPDEVKQKIAEGVVSQQSLVWKDGMAEWVAAESVPEILVLFTTEAAPPPAEPAAGAVDDGAASLARLFAESQQTAPVEEPGASPAVPESPGSAQDPGEDDPVWTMRSGTTVTGQYSMATIREMAGRGEVPDDAEFWHPGMTDFTPLSSYPSVAQARKKKKSVAAAPAAQAAPRKPGGLAPLVASATVGSEEDTDTAAPAPKKGLAEKLKGLFSFQLGKRKVAKAVAKSAAKPAPARAGKLAKILRPVVTALAVALVVGGGGAAYLTFFSSPIPDLEDVIPETLEEMRAVVKAPSDAGGKFLLVQAQGDDVTPTFYVATNLPEGTQVTLKLEGIPGTLVNAVTFSQGWTSAVEKTQLAVFRSLSVEGKPLPMGDYKVRLAATGAAELVQDRFVGGKKNHIYDRRMKTWREKLQGEYERELGEVKEAFASLKASYSEFLKLAQEGRSPLNLAQREQLQRKWDKYLADSEPFLQELNARQVAVLGSTAFPERYFPDYVKDIVSLIERFQQIRKKERERIRSFAAHVEDPAEVEFSSKFGVLEQSIAEAAARNPLEILQERAKTAAPAATP
;
A
#
# COMPACT_ATOMS: atom_id res chain seq x y z
N MET A 1 -26.73 -37.41 -16.19
CA MET A 1 -26.46 -36.99 -14.80
C MET A 1 -25.06 -36.44 -14.82
N ASP A 2 -24.92 -35.16 -15.14
CA ASP A 2 -23.62 -34.51 -15.25
C ASP A 2 -23.04 -34.33 -13.85
N GLN A 3 -21.99 -35.09 -13.55
CA GLN A 3 -21.31 -34.99 -12.27
C GLN A 3 -20.60 -33.64 -12.21
N LYS A 4 -20.85 -32.91 -11.13
CA LYS A 4 -20.10 -31.71 -10.75
C LYS A 4 -18.75 -32.18 -10.22
N VAL A 5 -17.70 -32.03 -11.02
CA VAL A 5 -16.38 -32.65 -10.78
C VAL A 5 -15.27 -31.60 -10.63
N TRP A 6 -15.48 -30.38 -11.15
CA TRP A 6 -14.41 -29.39 -11.29
C TRP A 6 -14.48 -28.27 -10.27
N PHE A 7 -13.34 -27.94 -9.69
CA PHE A 7 -13.15 -26.75 -8.88
C PHE A 7 -12.19 -25.81 -9.62
N VAL A 8 -12.52 -24.51 -9.61
CA VAL A 8 -11.73 -23.49 -10.31
C VAL A 8 -11.36 -22.39 -9.32
N TYR A 9 -10.10 -21.99 -9.34
CA TYR A 9 -9.59 -20.88 -8.55
C TYR A 9 -9.93 -19.56 -9.24
N ILE A 10 -10.80 -18.76 -8.63
CA ILE A 10 -11.27 -17.48 -9.16
C ILE A 10 -10.86 -16.40 -8.16
N SER A 11 -9.97 -15.51 -8.60
CA SER A 11 -9.38 -14.45 -7.78
C SER A 11 -8.61 -14.98 -6.56
N ASP A 12 -9.27 -15.09 -5.39
CA ASP A 12 -8.67 -15.41 -4.08
C ASP A 12 -9.31 -16.61 -3.38
N HIS A 13 -10.30 -17.27 -3.99
CA HIS A 13 -10.93 -18.48 -3.45
C HIS A 13 -11.22 -19.50 -4.56
N HIS A 14 -11.36 -20.78 -4.19
CA HIS A 14 -11.81 -21.80 -5.11
C HIS A 14 -13.34 -21.91 -5.08
N GLU A 15 -13.94 -21.95 -6.26
CA GLU A 15 -15.37 -22.21 -6.43
C GLU A 15 -15.58 -23.57 -7.09
N GLY A 16 -16.61 -24.28 -6.66
CA GLY A 16 -17.01 -25.56 -7.21
C GLY A 16 -17.90 -26.35 -6.24
N PRO A 17 -18.35 -27.55 -6.61
CA PRO A 17 -18.01 -28.25 -7.85
C PRO A 17 -18.88 -27.78 -9.04
N PHE A 18 -18.24 -27.54 -10.17
CA PHE A 18 -18.85 -27.18 -11.45
C PHE A 18 -18.89 -28.38 -12.40
N THR A 19 -19.88 -28.38 -13.28
CA THR A 19 -19.91 -29.24 -14.46
C THR A 19 -18.99 -28.69 -15.56
N PRO A 20 -18.52 -29.53 -16.51
CA PRO A 20 -17.71 -29.06 -17.64
C PRO A 20 -18.38 -27.94 -18.45
N ASP A 21 -19.71 -27.96 -18.59
CA ASP A 21 -20.47 -26.94 -19.30
C ASP A 21 -20.52 -25.60 -18.54
N GLU A 22 -20.63 -25.63 -17.20
CA GLU A 22 -20.54 -24.43 -16.36
C GLU A 22 -19.12 -23.82 -16.40
N VAL A 23 -18.08 -24.64 -16.45
CA VAL A 23 -16.70 -24.16 -16.62
C VAL A 23 -16.53 -23.51 -18.00
N LYS A 24 -17.11 -24.09 -19.06
CA LYS A 24 -17.14 -23.48 -20.40
C LYS A 24 -17.83 -22.12 -20.40
N GLN A 25 -18.93 -21.98 -19.66
CA GLN A 25 -19.62 -20.69 -19.54
C GLN A 25 -18.75 -19.65 -18.81
N LYS A 26 -18.08 -20.03 -17.71
CA LYS A 26 -17.17 -19.13 -16.99
C LYS A 26 -15.92 -18.74 -17.79
N ILE A 27 -15.46 -19.62 -18.69
CA ILE A 27 -14.42 -19.30 -19.69
C ILE A 27 -14.95 -18.27 -20.69
N ALA A 28 -16.17 -18.45 -21.21
CA ALA A 28 -16.80 -17.50 -22.14
C ALA A 28 -17.08 -16.13 -21.49
N GLU A 29 -17.37 -16.09 -20.19
CA GLU A 29 -17.53 -14.86 -19.40
C GLU A 29 -16.18 -14.18 -19.06
N GLY A 30 -15.04 -14.81 -19.39
CA GLY A 30 -13.71 -14.28 -19.12
C GLY A 30 -13.28 -14.36 -17.63
N VAL A 31 -14.08 -15.04 -16.80
CA VAL A 31 -13.80 -15.23 -15.37
C VAL A 31 -12.72 -16.29 -15.16
N VAL A 32 -12.58 -17.24 -16.09
CA VAL A 32 -11.58 -18.32 -16.06
C VAL A 32 -10.68 -18.19 -17.29
N SER A 33 -9.39 -17.98 -17.04
CA SER A 33 -8.35 -17.84 -18.07
C SER A 33 -7.53 -19.13 -18.22
N GLN A 34 -6.71 -19.24 -19.27
CA GLN A 34 -5.82 -20.39 -19.47
C GLN A 34 -4.83 -20.59 -18.30
N GLN A 35 -4.51 -19.52 -17.59
CA GLN A 35 -3.62 -19.50 -16.42
C GLN A 35 -4.35 -19.79 -15.09
N SER A 36 -5.69 -19.87 -15.10
CA SER A 36 -6.47 -20.15 -13.90
C SER A 36 -6.22 -21.58 -13.43
N LEU A 37 -6.07 -21.77 -12.12
CA LEU A 37 -5.84 -23.08 -11.50
C LEU A 37 -7.16 -23.85 -11.41
N VAL A 38 -7.16 -25.08 -11.91
CA VAL A 38 -8.29 -26.01 -11.88
C VAL A 38 -7.90 -27.28 -11.14
N TRP A 39 -8.87 -27.89 -10.48
CA TRP A 39 -8.70 -29.15 -9.76
C TRP A 39 -9.95 -30.01 -9.90
N LYS A 40 -9.78 -31.33 -9.95
CA LYS A 40 -10.88 -32.30 -9.87
C LYS A 40 -10.57 -33.40 -8.87
N ASP A 41 -11.61 -34.03 -8.36
CA ASP A 41 -11.49 -35.19 -7.48
C ASP A 41 -10.63 -36.28 -8.15
N GLY A 42 -9.53 -36.66 -7.48
CA GLY A 42 -8.50 -37.56 -8.00
C GLY A 42 -7.23 -36.90 -8.56
N MET A 43 -7.13 -35.56 -8.63
CA MET A 43 -5.88 -34.84 -8.92
C MET A 43 -5.05 -34.60 -7.64
N ALA A 44 -3.73 -34.78 -7.71
CA ALA A 44 -2.84 -34.62 -6.57
C ALA A 44 -2.61 -33.15 -6.17
N GLU A 45 -2.70 -32.22 -7.12
CA GLU A 45 -2.47 -30.78 -6.91
C GLU A 45 -3.31 -29.94 -7.88
N TRP A 46 -3.40 -28.64 -7.63
CA TRP A 46 -4.05 -27.67 -8.51
C TRP A 46 -3.21 -27.45 -9.75
N VAL A 47 -3.79 -27.62 -10.94
CA VAL A 47 -3.08 -27.57 -12.22
C VAL A 47 -3.64 -26.43 -13.06
N ALA A 48 -2.81 -25.72 -13.83
CA ALA A 48 -3.28 -24.68 -14.73
C ALA A 48 -4.25 -25.23 -15.78
N ALA A 49 -5.28 -24.46 -16.13
CA ALA A 49 -6.33 -24.87 -17.08
C ALA A 49 -5.79 -25.29 -18.45
N GLU A 50 -4.67 -24.69 -18.90
CA GLU A 50 -3.96 -25.06 -20.13
C GLU A 50 -3.30 -26.45 -20.08
N SER A 51 -2.88 -26.90 -18.90
CA SER A 51 -2.20 -28.18 -18.73
C SER A 51 -3.17 -29.37 -18.66
N VAL A 52 -4.48 -29.10 -18.67
CA VAL A 52 -5.52 -30.11 -18.65
C VAL A 52 -6.16 -30.20 -20.04
N PRO A 53 -5.89 -31.28 -20.82
CA PRO A 53 -6.41 -31.43 -22.18
C PRO A 53 -7.94 -31.33 -22.27
N GLU A 54 -8.66 -31.79 -21.24
CA GLU A 54 -10.13 -31.73 -21.17
C GLU A 54 -10.66 -30.27 -21.13
N ILE A 55 -9.95 -29.35 -20.46
CA ILE A 55 -10.33 -27.94 -20.36
C ILE A 55 -9.80 -27.14 -21.55
N LEU A 56 -8.64 -27.52 -22.09
CA LEU A 56 -8.05 -26.88 -23.28
C LEU A 56 -9.00 -26.99 -24.50
N VAL A 57 -9.70 -28.11 -24.65
CA VAL A 57 -10.72 -28.26 -25.72
C VAL A 57 -11.87 -27.25 -25.58
N LEU A 58 -12.23 -26.85 -24.35
CA LEU A 58 -13.28 -25.86 -24.09
C LEU A 58 -12.87 -24.45 -24.56
N PHE A 59 -11.59 -24.10 -24.49
CA PHE A 59 -11.06 -22.83 -25.04
C PHE A 59 -11.07 -22.77 -26.57
N THR A 60 -11.07 -23.91 -27.25
CA THR A 60 -11.00 -23.99 -28.72
C THR A 60 -12.36 -24.10 -29.41
N THR A 61 -13.43 -24.36 -28.65
CA THR A 61 -14.79 -24.52 -29.19
C THR A 61 -15.56 -23.21 -29.11
N GLU A 62 -15.13 -22.22 -29.90
CA GLU A 62 -15.91 -21.01 -30.19
C GLU A 62 -16.98 -21.35 -31.23
N ALA A 63 -18.24 -21.32 -30.79
CA ALA A 63 -19.42 -21.54 -31.62
C ALA A 63 -19.99 -20.20 -32.09
N ALA A 64 -20.01 -20.03 -33.42
CA ALA A 64 -20.82 -19.19 -34.31
C ALA A 64 -21.65 -18.01 -33.74
N PRO A 65 -21.51 -16.79 -34.32
CA PRO A 65 -22.42 -15.66 -34.05
C PRO A 65 -23.81 -15.84 -34.72
N PRO A 66 -24.89 -15.25 -34.18
CA PRO A 66 -26.26 -15.42 -34.66
C PRO A 66 -26.54 -14.67 -35.98
N PRO A 67 -27.57 -15.08 -36.75
CA PRO A 67 -27.80 -14.63 -38.12
C PRO A 67 -28.43 -13.23 -38.19
N ALA A 68 -27.77 -12.32 -38.90
CA ALA A 68 -28.35 -11.04 -39.33
C ALA A 68 -28.64 -11.08 -40.84
N GLU A 69 -29.91 -10.89 -41.19
CA GLU A 69 -30.38 -10.63 -42.55
C GLU A 69 -30.15 -9.15 -42.97
N PRO A 70 -30.27 -8.80 -44.27
CA PRO A 70 -29.20 -8.13 -45.01
C PRO A 70 -29.42 -6.62 -45.21
N ALA A 71 -28.31 -5.88 -45.31
CA ALA A 71 -28.28 -4.57 -45.96
C ALA A 71 -27.12 -4.55 -46.97
N ALA A 72 -27.47 -4.13 -48.19
CA ALA A 72 -26.69 -4.22 -49.41
C ALA A 72 -25.55 -3.18 -49.50
N GLY A 73 -24.44 -3.62 -50.12
CA GLY A 73 -23.50 -2.84 -50.96
C GLY A 73 -22.70 -1.72 -50.30
N ALA A 74 -21.43 -1.45 -50.60
CA ALA A 74 -20.46 -2.00 -51.54
C ALA A 74 -19.10 -1.36 -51.18
N VAL A 75 -17.98 -2.07 -51.42
CA VAL A 75 -16.60 -1.64 -51.82
C VAL A 75 -15.96 -0.39 -51.14
N ASP A 76 -14.69 -0.31 -50.72
CA ASP A 76 -13.44 -0.93 -51.18
C ASP A 76 -12.28 -0.55 -50.19
N ASP A 77 -11.31 -1.47 -50.08
CA ASP A 77 -9.87 -1.38 -49.71
C ASP A 77 -9.28 -0.50 -48.58
N GLY A 78 -8.48 -1.16 -47.72
CA GLY A 78 -7.35 -0.52 -47.04
C GLY A 78 -6.92 -1.01 -45.65
N ALA A 79 -6.79 -2.33 -45.36
CA ALA A 79 -6.21 -2.76 -44.07
C ALA A 79 -5.52 -4.15 -44.03
N ALA A 80 -5.13 -4.72 -45.17
CA ALA A 80 -4.54 -6.08 -45.23
C ALA A 80 -2.99 -6.11 -45.26
N SER A 81 -2.30 -5.13 -44.66
CA SER A 81 -0.82 -5.03 -44.73
C SER A 81 -0.07 -5.25 -43.41
N LEU A 82 -0.73 -5.47 -42.26
CA LEU A 82 -0.02 -5.71 -40.98
C LEU A 82 -0.06 -7.17 -40.52
N ALA A 83 -1.11 -7.93 -40.86
CA ALA A 83 -1.23 -9.34 -40.51
C ALA A 83 -0.26 -10.26 -41.29
N ARG A 84 0.18 -9.84 -42.49
CA ARG A 84 1.15 -10.60 -43.31
C ARG A 84 2.61 -10.42 -42.89
N LEU A 85 2.95 -9.38 -42.12
CA LEU A 85 4.33 -9.13 -41.68
C LEU A 85 4.71 -9.90 -40.41
N PHE A 86 3.75 -10.38 -39.62
CA PHE A 86 4.03 -11.17 -38.40
C PHE A 86 4.00 -12.70 -38.63
N ALA A 87 3.42 -13.15 -39.73
CA ALA A 87 3.30 -14.58 -40.05
C ALA A 87 4.55 -15.19 -40.69
N GLU A 88 5.61 -14.40 -40.95
CA GLU A 88 6.79 -14.85 -41.72
C GLU A 88 8.11 -14.87 -40.92
N SER A 89 8.09 -14.71 -39.59
CA SER A 89 9.32 -14.72 -38.77
C SER A 89 9.46 -15.86 -37.76
N GLN A 90 8.53 -16.82 -37.71
CA GLN A 90 8.66 -17.97 -36.81
C GLN A 90 8.33 -19.29 -37.52
N GLN A 91 9.27 -19.79 -38.34
CA GLN A 91 9.44 -21.24 -38.43
C GLN A 91 10.79 -21.67 -39.01
N THR A 92 11.23 -22.84 -38.51
CA THR A 92 12.38 -23.71 -38.86
C THR A 92 13.67 -23.38 -38.10
N ALA A 93 14.40 -24.31 -37.45
CA ALA A 93 14.43 -25.79 -37.49
C ALA A 93 15.26 -26.35 -36.28
N PRO A 94 15.45 -27.68 -36.08
CA PRO A 94 15.44 -28.34 -34.76
C PRO A 94 16.68 -29.23 -34.39
N VAL A 95 16.57 -29.89 -33.22
CA VAL A 95 17.17 -31.17 -32.71
C VAL A 95 18.52 -31.12 -31.96
N GLU A 96 18.52 -31.50 -30.67
CA GLU A 96 19.27 -32.67 -30.09
C GLU A 96 19.11 -32.77 -28.55
N GLU A 97 18.57 -33.90 -28.08
CA GLU A 97 18.90 -34.54 -26.79
C GLU A 97 20.22 -35.33 -26.99
N PRO A 98 21.05 -35.63 -25.96
CA PRO A 98 20.60 -36.28 -24.72
C PRO A 98 21.38 -35.96 -23.42
N GLY A 99 20.81 -36.34 -22.28
CA GLY A 99 21.59 -36.93 -21.19
C GLY A 99 21.51 -36.30 -19.81
N ALA A 100 21.28 -37.20 -18.84
CA ALA A 100 21.59 -37.15 -17.41
C ALA A 100 20.54 -36.55 -16.45
N SER A 101 19.89 -37.45 -15.69
CA SER A 101 19.45 -37.20 -14.31
C SER A 101 20.57 -36.57 -13.49
N PRO A 102 20.22 -35.77 -12.47
CA PRO A 102 20.36 -36.34 -11.13
C PRO A 102 19.24 -35.99 -10.14
N ALA A 103 19.10 -36.89 -9.18
CA ALA A 103 18.78 -36.68 -7.76
C ALA A 103 17.34 -36.32 -7.37
N VAL A 104 16.61 -37.39 -7.05
CA VAL A 104 15.63 -37.47 -5.97
C VAL A 104 16.25 -37.03 -4.64
N PRO A 105 15.61 -36.19 -3.81
CA PRO A 105 15.74 -36.28 -2.37
C PRO A 105 14.57 -37.09 -1.81
N GLU A 106 14.97 -38.27 -1.33
CA GLU A 106 14.49 -39.08 -0.21
C GLU A 106 13.07 -38.88 0.37
N SER A 107 12.44 -40.04 0.62
CA SER A 107 11.22 -40.24 1.40
C SER A 107 11.12 -39.40 2.68
N PRO A 108 9.93 -38.90 3.06
CA PRO A 108 9.73 -38.39 4.40
C PRO A 108 9.69 -39.58 5.38
N GLY A 109 10.75 -39.69 6.17
CA GLY A 109 10.65 -40.29 7.50
C GLY A 109 9.68 -39.50 8.36
N SER A 110 8.90 -40.23 9.17
CA SER A 110 8.11 -39.79 10.33
C SER A 110 7.82 -38.29 10.44
N ALA A 111 6.64 -37.87 10.00
CA ALA A 111 6.12 -36.52 10.21
C ALA A 111 6.26 -36.10 11.68
N GLN A 112 7.06 -35.07 11.93
CA GLN A 112 7.05 -34.36 13.20
C GLN A 112 5.80 -33.49 13.26
N ASP A 113 5.06 -33.57 14.38
CA ASP A 113 3.91 -32.69 14.62
C ASP A 113 4.37 -31.21 14.54
N PRO A 114 3.62 -30.34 13.82
CA PRO A 114 3.95 -28.92 13.72
C PRO A 114 3.91 -28.22 15.10
N GLY A 115 4.65 -27.12 15.22
CA GLY A 115 4.76 -26.37 16.48
C GLY A 115 3.41 -25.88 17.00
N GLU A 116 3.30 -25.70 18.33
CA GLU A 116 2.03 -25.41 19.04
C GLU A 116 1.32 -24.13 18.55
N ASP A 117 2.08 -23.19 17.97
CA ASP A 117 1.62 -21.88 17.48
C ASP A 117 1.52 -21.78 15.95
N ASP A 118 1.90 -22.81 15.20
CA ASP A 118 1.87 -22.76 13.74
C ASP A 118 0.43 -22.98 13.21
N PRO A 119 -0.13 -22.08 12.38
CA PRO A 119 -1.48 -22.23 11.85
C PRO A 119 -1.48 -23.20 10.67
N VAL A 120 -1.33 -24.50 10.95
CA VAL A 120 -1.26 -25.55 9.92
C VAL A 120 -2.34 -26.61 10.09
N TRP A 121 -3.14 -26.54 11.16
CA TRP A 121 -4.13 -27.55 11.50
C TRP A 121 -5.49 -27.22 10.86
N THR A 122 -6.02 -28.14 10.09
CA THR A 122 -7.34 -28.05 9.47
C THR A 122 -8.33 -28.89 10.28
N MET A 123 -9.53 -28.36 10.53
CA MET A 123 -10.58 -29.06 11.30
C MET A 123 -11.75 -29.44 10.39
N ARG A 124 -12.18 -30.70 10.44
CA ARG A 124 -13.39 -31.21 9.79
C ARG A 124 -14.44 -31.53 10.84
N SER A 125 -15.68 -31.11 10.63
CA SER A 125 -16.85 -31.60 11.40
C SER A 125 -17.98 -31.89 10.42
N GLY A 126 -18.46 -33.13 10.41
CA GLY A 126 -19.38 -33.62 9.38
C GLY A 126 -18.82 -33.45 7.96
N THR A 127 -19.54 -32.70 7.12
CA THR A 127 -19.17 -32.41 5.72
C THR A 127 -18.41 -31.09 5.56
N THR A 128 -18.18 -30.35 6.64
CA THR A 128 -17.60 -29.00 6.58
C THR A 128 -16.15 -29.05 7.06
N VAL A 129 -15.24 -28.59 6.20
CA VAL A 129 -13.83 -28.40 6.53
C VAL A 129 -13.62 -26.90 6.79
N THR A 130 -13.24 -26.55 8.01
CA THR A 130 -12.94 -25.18 8.43
C THR A 130 -11.43 -24.98 8.57
N GLY A 131 -10.99 -23.75 8.31
CA GLY A 131 -9.63 -23.38 7.87
C GLY A 131 -8.45 -23.72 8.80
N GLN A 132 -7.32 -23.05 8.56
CA GLN A 132 -6.07 -23.33 9.27
C GLN A 132 -6.04 -22.65 10.64
N TYR A 133 -5.93 -23.46 11.70
CA TYR A 133 -5.81 -23.06 13.09
C TYR A 133 -4.47 -23.51 13.66
N SER A 134 -4.00 -22.83 14.71
CA SER A 134 -2.91 -23.38 15.54
C SER A 134 -3.47 -24.32 16.60
N MET A 135 -2.64 -25.22 17.14
CA MET A 135 -3.06 -26.14 18.20
C MET A 135 -3.48 -25.38 19.47
N ALA A 136 -2.84 -24.23 19.75
CA ALA A 136 -3.25 -23.31 20.81
C ALA A 136 -4.67 -22.77 20.60
N THR A 137 -5.00 -22.32 19.38
CA THR A 137 -6.34 -21.82 19.03
C THR A 137 -7.38 -22.94 19.10
N ILE A 138 -7.07 -24.15 18.63
CA ILE A 138 -7.96 -25.32 18.74
C ILE A 138 -8.24 -25.65 20.20
N ARG A 139 -7.24 -25.60 21.07
CA ARG A 139 -7.40 -25.82 22.52
C ARG A 139 -8.30 -24.76 23.16
N GLU A 140 -8.17 -23.50 22.76
CA GLU A 140 -9.00 -22.40 23.24
C GLU A 140 -10.46 -22.57 22.78
N MET A 141 -10.69 -22.84 21.49
CA MET A 141 -12.03 -23.12 20.93
C MET A 141 -12.68 -24.33 21.61
N ALA A 142 -11.90 -25.37 21.88
CA ALA A 142 -12.36 -26.54 22.61
C ALA A 142 -12.75 -26.18 24.06
N GLY A 143 -11.98 -25.32 24.74
CA GLY A 143 -12.33 -24.79 26.06
C GLY A 143 -13.60 -23.92 26.05
N ARG A 144 -13.88 -23.23 24.94
CA ARG A 144 -15.14 -22.49 24.73
C ARG A 144 -16.33 -23.39 24.45
N GLY A 145 -16.10 -24.60 23.93
CA GLY A 145 -17.13 -25.56 23.54
C GLY A 145 -17.54 -25.46 22.06
N GLU A 146 -16.74 -24.77 21.26
CA GLU A 146 -16.99 -24.49 19.83
C GLU A 146 -16.50 -25.63 18.92
N VAL A 147 -15.76 -26.60 19.47
CA VAL A 147 -15.29 -27.79 18.76
C VAL A 147 -16.29 -28.94 18.95
N PRO A 148 -16.92 -29.44 17.87
CA PRO A 148 -17.84 -30.58 17.89
C PRO A 148 -17.20 -31.88 18.39
N ASP A 149 -18.02 -32.83 18.85
CA ASP A 149 -17.55 -34.13 19.37
C ASP A 149 -17.01 -35.06 18.27
N ASP A 150 -17.48 -34.89 17.05
CA ASP A 150 -17.10 -35.61 15.84
C ASP A 150 -16.00 -34.90 15.04
N ALA A 151 -15.35 -33.89 15.63
CA ALA A 151 -14.32 -33.13 14.93
C ALA A 151 -13.07 -33.98 14.68
N GLU A 152 -12.55 -33.90 13.45
CA GLU A 152 -11.33 -34.55 13.01
C GLU A 152 -10.33 -33.48 12.53
N PHE A 153 -9.05 -33.74 12.74
CA PHE A 153 -7.98 -32.78 12.46
C PHE A 153 -6.98 -33.36 11.47
N TRP A 154 -6.46 -32.49 10.61
CA TRP A 154 -5.41 -32.84 9.66
C TRP A 154 -4.37 -31.72 9.60
N HIS A 155 -3.10 -32.08 9.40
CA HIS A 155 -2.04 -31.13 9.08
C HIS A 155 -1.11 -31.72 8.02
N PRO A 156 -0.31 -30.89 7.33
CA PRO A 156 0.69 -31.36 6.37
C PRO A 156 1.64 -32.36 7.03
N GLY A 157 1.74 -33.55 6.44
CA GLY A 157 2.47 -34.69 6.99
C GLY A 157 1.58 -35.85 7.47
N MET A 158 0.27 -35.64 7.61
CA MET A 158 -0.70 -36.71 7.89
C MET A 158 -1.30 -37.30 6.62
N THR A 159 -1.53 -38.62 6.64
CA THR A 159 -2.15 -39.34 5.52
C THR A 159 -3.67 -39.23 5.50
N ASP A 160 -4.32 -38.95 6.64
CA ASP A 160 -5.77 -38.77 6.74
C ASP A 160 -6.17 -37.93 7.97
N PHE A 161 -7.43 -37.49 8.04
CA PHE A 161 -8.02 -36.81 9.18
C PHE A 161 -8.05 -37.72 10.40
N THR A 162 -7.55 -37.23 11.53
CA THR A 162 -7.48 -37.96 12.79
C THR A 162 -8.51 -37.43 13.79
N PRO A 163 -9.29 -38.28 14.46
CA PRO A 163 -10.34 -37.83 15.37
C PRO A 163 -9.78 -37.14 16.62
N LEU A 164 -10.60 -36.25 17.21
CA LEU A 164 -10.30 -35.51 18.44
C LEU A 164 -9.82 -36.40 19.61
N SER A 165 -10.21 -37.68 19.65
CA SER A 165 -9.79 -38.65 20.67
C SER A 165 -8.28 -38.89 20.71
N SER A 166 -7.59 -38.66 19.60
CA SER A 166 -6.13 -38.81 19.49
C SER A 166 -5.35 -37.64 20.11
N TYR A 167 -6.01 -36.53 20.45
CA TYR A 167 -5.39 -35.32 21.01
C TYR A 167 -5.81 -35.08 22.47
N PRO A 168 -5.12 -35.69 23.45
CA PRO A 168 -5.51 -35.62 24.86
C PRO A 168 -5.47 -34.20 25.44
N SER A 169 -4.63 -33.31 24.91
CA SER A 169 -4.55 -31.91 25.36
C SER A 169 -5.81 -31.09 25.04
N VAL A 170 -6.43 -31.34 23.88
CA VAL A 170 -7.70 -30.71 23.47
C VAL A 170 -8.87 -31.33 24.23
N ALA A 171 -8.87 -32.65 24.42
CA ALA A 171 -9.87 -33.35 25.22
C ALA A 171 -9.87 -32.93 26.71
N GLN A 172 -8.70 -32.65 27.29
CA GLN A 172 -8.56 -32.15 28.67
C GLN A 172 -9.09 -30.71 28.82
N ALA A 173 -8.86 -29.83 27.83
CA ALA A 173 -9.38 -28.47 27.83
C ALA A 173 -10.92 -28.44 27.87
N ARG A 174 -11.58 -29.40 27.19
CA ARG A 174 -13.05 -29.58 27.26
C ARG A 174 -13.54 -30.07 28.62
N LYS A 175 -12.84 -31.05 29.22
CA LYS A 175 -13.24 -31.63 30.53
C LYS A 175 -13.17 -30.62 31.68
N LYS A 176 -12.24 -29.66 31.63
CA LYS A 176 -12.03 -28.65 32.68
C LYS A 176 -13.24 -27.75 32.93
N LYS A 177 -14.16 -27.61 31.96
CA LYS A 177 -15.41 -26.84 32.09
C LYS A 177 -16.59 -27.72 32.54
N LYS A 178 -16.63 -29.01 32.16
CA LYS A 178 -17.69 -29.95 32.55
C LYS A 178 -17.68 -30.24 34.07
N SER A 179 -16.54 -30.08 34.75
CA SER A 179 -16.42 -30.20 36.21
C SER A 179 -16.85 -28.95 37.00
N VAL A 180 -17.09 -27.81 36.35
CA VAL A 180 -17.55 -26.57 37.01
C VAL A 180 -19.09 -26.46 37.01
N ALA A 181 -19.79 -27.31 36.25
CA ALA A 181 -21.23 -27.22 36.04
C ALA A 181 -22.09 -28.14 36.93
N ALA A 182 -21.59 -28.64 38.07
CA ALA A 182 -22.35 -29.54 38.95
C ALA A 182 -22.32 -29.13 40.44
N ALA A 183 -23.26 -28.27 40.86
CA ALA A 183 -23.82 -28.14 42.22
C ALA A 183 -25.09 -27.23 42.22
N PRO A 184 -26.03 -27.38 43.18
CA PRO A 184 -27.45 -27.56 42.85
C PRO A 184 -28.39 -26.34 43.03
N ALA A 185 -29.60 -26.50 42.48
CA ALA A 185 -30.71 -25.56 42.46
C ALA A 185 -31.32 -25.24 43.83
N ALA A 186 -31.66 -23.97 44.06
CA ALA A 186 -32.48 -23.49 45.16
C ALA A 186 -33.59 -22.52 44.68
N GLN A 187 -34.79 -23.08 44.57
CA GLN A 187 -36.12 -22.56 44.96
C GLN A 187 -36.48 -21.08 44.73
N ALA A 188 -37.45 -20.88 43.82
CA ALA A 188 -38.28 -19.68 43.73
C ALA A 188 -39.66 -19.93 44.36
N ALA A 189 -40.19 -18.94 45.07
CA ALA A 189 -41.56 -18.88 45.57
C ALA A 189 -42.20 -17.50 45.30
N PRO A 190 -43.55 -17.41 45.21
CA PRO A 190 -44.23 -16.47 44.30
C PRO A 190 -45.11 -15.42 45.00
N ARG A 191 -45.48 -14.33 44.32
CA ARG A 191 -46.71 -13.55 44.62
C ARG A 191 -47.39 -12.98 43.37
N LYS A 192 -48.71 -12.88 43.49
CA LYS A 192 -49.77 -12.69 42.47
C LYS A 192 -50.53 -11.35 42.78
N PRO A 193 -51.66 -10.97 42.15
CA PRO A 193 -51.77 -9.82 41.21
C PRO A 193 -52.86 -8.77 41.58
N GLY A 194 -53.04 -7.76 40.72
CA GLY A 194 -54.24 -6.87 40.63
C GLY A 194 -53.85 -5.41 40.31
N GLY A 195 -54.52 -4.62 39.47
CA GLY A 195 -55.72 -4.78 38.64
C GLY A 195 -56.05 -3.45 37.93
N LEU A 196 -56.72 -3.56 36.77
CA LEU A 196 -57.71 -2.65 36.16
C LEU A 196 -57.40 -1.15 35.86
N ALA A 197 -57.18 -0.89 34.56
CA ALA A 197 -58.05 -0.11 33.64
C ALA A 197 -58.19 1.45 33.82
N PRO A 198 -58.84 2.18 32.88
CA PRO A 198 -58.16 3.01 31.86
C PRO A 198 -58.78 4.43 31.68
N LEU A 199 -58.46 5.12 30.57
CA LEU A 199 -59.24 6.17 29.83
C LEU A 199 -58.50 7.51 29.59
N VAL A 200 -58.28 7.86 28.31
CA VAL A 200 -58.87 9.00 27.53
C VAL A 200 -57.99 10.26 27.59
N ALA A 201 -57.22 10.59 26.55
CA ALA A 201 -57.57 11.28 25.28
C ALA A 201 -57.56 12.81 25.37
N SER A 202 -57.22 13.42 24.21
CA SER A 202 -57.39 14.82 23.80
C SER A 202 -56.52 15.87 24.49
N ALA A 203 -56.10 16.97 23.89
CA ALA A 203 -55.98 17.50 22.52
C ALA A 203 -55.47 18.95 22.68
N THR A 204 -55.02 19.58 21.59
CA THR A 204 -55.02 21.05 21.34
C THR A 204 -54.04 21.89 22.19
N VAL A 205 -53.45 23.03 21.80
CA VAL A 205 -53.27 23.87 20.58
C VAL A 205 -52.67 25.19 21.12
N GLY A 206 -51.82 25.88 20.32
CA GLY A 206 -51.56 27.34 20.44
C GLY A 206 -50.63 27.77 21.59
N SER A 207 -49.91 28.88 21.54
CA SER A 207 -49.63 29.92 20.53
C SER A 207 -48.71 30.96 21.23
N GLU A 208 -48.06 31.81 20.44
CA GLU A 208 -47.49 33.13 20.83
C GLU A 208 -46.18 33.11 21.65
N GLU A 209 -45.03 33.53 21.09
CA GLU A 209 -44.63 34.90 20.68
C GLU A 209 -44.27 35.76 21.92
N ASP A 210 -42.97 36.03 22.12
CA ASP A 210 -42.39 37.39 22.12
C ASP A 210 -40.95 37.44 22.69
N THR A 211 -40.11 38.23 22.00
CA THR A 211 -38.96 39.06 22.45
C THR A 211 -37.98 38.51 23.51
N ASP A 212 -36.66 38.66 23.42
CA ASP A 212 -35.93 39.90 23.20
C ASP A 212 -34.41 39.61 23.13
N THR A 213 -33.69 40.53 22.48
CA THR A 213 -32.27 40.91 22.64
C THR A 213 -31.27 40.05 23.46
N ALA A 214 -30.13 39.72 22.84
CA ALA A 214 -28.78 40.21 23.21
C ALA A 214 -27.65 39.28 22.74
N ALA A 215 -26.65 39.88 22.10
CA ALA A 215 -25.31 39.30 21.91
C ALA A 215 -24.64 39.00 23.27
N PRO A 216 -23.64 38.09 23.29
CA PRO A 216 -22.28 38.62 23.48
C PRO A 216 -21.18 37.89 22.70
N ALA A 217 -20.14 38.66 22.39
CA ALA A 217 -18.84 38.21 21.90
C ALA A 217 -17.91 37.76 23.06
N PRO A 218 -16.59 37.55 22.87
CA PRO A 218 -15.93 36.27 23.06
C PRO A 218 -15.08 36.18 24.35
N LYS A 219 -14.99 34.99 24.96
CA LYS A 219 -14.11 34.75 26.11
C LYS A 219 -12.71 34.33 25.67
N LYS A 220 -11.75 35.24 25.87
CA LYS A 220 -10.32 34.94 26.06
C LYS A 220 -10.12 34.15 27.36
N GLY A 221 -9.14 33.25 27.36
CA GLY A 221 -8.41 32.87 28.58
C GLY A 221 -8.47 31.39 28.95
N LEU A 222 -7.56 30.58 28.39
CA LEU A 222 -7.09 29.35 29.05
C LEU A 222 -5.64 29.03 28.66
N ALA A 223 -4.76 30.04 28.71
CA ALA A 223 -3.32 29.90 28.54
C ALA A 223 -2.56 30.01 29.89
N GLU A 224 -3.20 29.69 31.00
CA GLU A 224 -2.61 29.69 32.35
C GLU A 224 -3.09 28.50 33.19
N LYS A 225 -2.83 27.28 32.71
CA LYS A 225 -2.89 26.07 33.53
C LYS A 225 -2.18 24.93 32.83
N LEU A 226 -0.86 24.85 33.02
CA LEU A 226 0.00 23.66 33.02
C LEU A 226 1.49 24.08 33.01
N LYS A 227 1.88 24.83 34.05
CA LYS A 227 3.28 24.94 34.49
C LYS A 227 3.35 24.33 35.88
N GLY A 228 3.87 23.12 35.96
CA GLY A 228 4.09 22.46 37.25
C GLY A 228 4.03 20.95 37.17
N LEU A 229 5.03 20.33 36.52
CA LEU A 229 5.50 18.97 36.78
C LEU A 229 6.73 18.73 35.90
N PHE A 230 7.77 18.10 36.47
CA PHE A 230 9.12 17.85 35.93
C PHE A 230 10.19 18.92 36.17
N SER A 231 10.54 19.11 37.45
CA SER A 231 11.92 19.42 37.83
C SER A 231 12.57 18.15 38.39
N PHE A 232 13.32 17.41 37.57
CA PHE A 232 14.19 16.32 38.07
C PHE A 232 15.61 16.88 38.20
N GLN A 233 16.06 17.01 39.44
CA GLN A 233 17.40 17.45 39.80
C GLN A 233 18.44 16.39 39.44
N LEU A 234 19.43 16.77 38.63
CA LEU A 234 20.69 16.03 38.49
C LEU A 234 21.59 16.33 39.69
N GLY A 235 21.65 15.35 40.60
CA GLY A 235 22.54 15.35 41.75
C GLY A 235 24.01 15.16 41.33
N LYS A 236 24.83 16.17 41.61
CA LYS A 236 26.29 16.09 41.58
C LYS A 236 26.77 15.12 42.67
N ARG A 237 27.52 14.07 42.31
CA ARG A 237 28.40 13.35 43.24
C ARG A 237 29.84 13.37 42.73
N LYS A 238 30.68 14.11 43.46
CA LYS A 238 32.13 13.91 43.52
C LYS A 238 32.40 12.73 44.46
N VAL A 239 33.25 11.79 44.06
CA VAL A 239 34.01 10.94 44.99
C VAL A 239 35.43 10.83 44.45
N ALA A 240 36.37 11.03 45.37
CA ALA A 240 37.81 11.05 45.16
C ALA A 240 38.43 9.67 45.46
N LYS A 241 39.58 9.41 44.80
CA LYS A 241 40.82 8.77 45.30
C LYS A 241 40.72 7.60 46.32
N ALA A 242 41.29 6.44 45.96
CA ALA A 242 42.51 5.85 46.57
C ALA A 242 42.58 4.31 46.40
N VAL A 243 43.79 3.76 46.66
CA VAL A 243 44.20 2.34 46.78
C VAL A 243 44.68 1.70 45.46
N ALA A 244 45.97 1.68 45.11
CA ALA A 244 47.17 1.06 45.69
C ALA A 244 47.37 -0.44 45.35
N LYS A 245 48.40 -0.68 44.51
CA LYS A 245 49.52 -1.62 44.73
C LYS A 245 49.20 -3.10 45.02
N SER A 246 49.49 -3.98 44.05
CA SER A 246 50.07 -5.30 44.35
C SER A 246 50.94 -5.78 43.20
N ALA A 247 52.21 -6.02 43.53
CA ALA A 247 53.22 -6.63 42.69
C ALA A 247 53.28 -8.12 43.04
N ALA A 248 53.33 -9.00 42.04
CA ALA A 248 53.69 -10.39 42.22
C ALA A 248 54.85 -10.75 41.28
N LYS A 249 55.97 -11.07 41.92
CA LYS A 249 57.22 -11.60 41.38
C LYS A 249 57.04 -13.11 41.13
N PRO A 250 57.79 -13.71 40.20
CA PRO A 250 58.44 -14.97 40.57
C PRO A 250 59.95 -14.97 40.30
N ALA A 251 60.65 -15.70 41.14
CA ALA A 251 62.10 -15.89 41.20
C ALA A 251 62.55 -17.06 40.28
N PRO A 252 63.87 -17.31 40.13
CA PRO A 252 64.50 -17.75 38.89
C PRO A 252 64.72 -19.26 38.76
N ALA A 253 64.72 -19.76 37.52
CA ALA A 253 65.26 -21.06 37.16
C ALA A 253 66.66 -20.92 36.55
N ARG A 254 67.62 -21.65 37.13
CA ARG A 254 68.99 -21.86 36.63
C ARG A 254 68.97 -22.73 35.38
N ALA A 255 69.62 -22.29 34.29
CA ALA A 255 70.12 -23.21 33.26
C ALA A 255 71.29 -22.60 32.46
N GLY A 256 72.43 -23.31 32.49
CA GLY A 256 73.38 -23.46 31.39
C GLY A 256 74.11 -22.21 30.85
N LYS A 257 75.33 -21.97 31.36
CA LYS A 257 76.37 -21.23 30.64
C LYS A 257 76.81 -22.03 29.39
N LEU A 258 76.11 -21.90 28.26
CA LEU A 258 76.62 -22.36 26.94
C LEU A 258 75.83 -21.78 25.74
N ALA A 259 75.27 -20.57 25.88
CA ALA A 259 74.49 -19.92 24.81
C ALA A 259 74.81 -18.42 24.63
N LYS A 260 76.06 -18.01 24.89
CA LYS A 260 76.46 -16.59 24.93
C LYS A 260 77.25 -16.08 23.73
N ILE A 261 77.44 -16.88 22.67
CA ILE A 261 78.20 -16.44 21.48
C ILE A 261 77.38 -16.43 20.18
N LEU A 262 76.23 -17.12 20.09
CA LEU A 262 75.41 -17.15 18.86
C LEU A 262 74.09 -16.36 18.88
N ARG A 263 73.69 -15.78 20.02
CA ARG A 263 72.43 -15.00 20.10
C ARG A 263 72.45 -13.61 19.45
N PRO A 264 73.53 -12.81 19.44
CA PRO A 264 73.43 -11.46 18.89
C PRO A 264 73.33 -11.44 17.36
N VAL A 265 73.80 -12.47 16.65
CA VAL A 265 73.79 -12.52 15.18
C VAL A 265 72.42 -12.95 14.63
N VAL A 266 71.76 -13.95 15.24
CA VAL A 266 70.43 -14.41 14.80
C VAL A 266 69.33 -13.39 15.16
N THR A 267 69.48 -12.67 16.28
CA THR A 267 68.53 -11.63 16.68
C THR A 267 68.70 -10.34 15.85
N ALA A 268 69.93 -10.00 15.45
CA ALA A 268 70.16 -8.87 14.55
C ALA A 268 69.68 -9.15 13.11
N LEU A 269 69.82 -10.38 12.61
CA LEU A 269 69.31 -10.75 11.28
C LEU A 269 67.77 -10.80 11.23
N ALA A 270 67.11 -11.27 12.30
CA ALA A 270 65.65 -11.30 12.39
C ALA A 270 65.04 -9.89 12.52
N VAL A 271 65.70 -8.97 13.22
CA VAL A 271 65.26 -7.57 13.33
C VAL A 271 65.53 -6.80 12.03
N ALA A 272 66.64 -7.08 11.32
CA ALA A 272 66.91 -6.46 10.02
C ALA A 272 65.95 -6.94 8.91
N LEU A 273 65.47 -8.20 8.95
CA LEU A 273 64.46 -8.70 8.01
C LEU A 273 63.04 -8.14 8.28
N VAL A 274 62.74 -7.75 9.51
CA VAL A 274 61.46 -7.08 9.87
C VAL A 274 61.51 -5.57 9.61
N VAL A 275 62.69 -4.94 9.69
CA VAL A 275 62.86 -3.48 9.53
C VAL A 275 63.31 -3.06 8.12
N GLY A 276 63.86 -3.98 7.31
CA GLY A 276 64.60 -3.66 6.07
C GLY A 276 63.80 -3.44 4.77
N GLY A 277 62.47 -3.38 4.78
CA GLY A 277 61.73 -2.94 3.58
C GLY A 277 60.41 -3.66 3.27
N GLY A 278 60.10 -4.75 3.98
CA GLY A 278 58.82 -5.46 3.82
C GLY A 278 57.81 -5.24 4.95
N GLY A 279 58.29 -5.13 6.20
CA GLY A 279 57.41 -5.16 7.39
C GLY A 279 56.52 -3.94 7.59
N ALA A 280 57.00 -2.74 7.20
CA ALA A 280 56.21 -1.52 7.33
C ALA A 280 55.07 -1.44 6.30
N ALA A 281 55.31 -1.92 5.08
CA ALA A 281 54.26 -2.05 4.05
C ALA A 281 53.28 -3.19 4.38
N TYR A 282 53.75 -4.25 5.04
CA TYR A 282 52.90 -5.35 5.48
C TYR A 282 51.95 -4.91 6.61
N LEU A 283 52.41 -4.14 7.59
CA LEU A 283 51.54 -3.70 8.70
C LEU A 283 50.49 -2.65 8.29
N THR A 284 50.73 -1.85 7.25
CA THR A 284 49.71 -0.93 6.71
C THR A 284 48.69 -1.60 5.79
N PHE A 285 48.99 -2.79 5.25
CA PHE A 285 48.08 -3.53 4.37
C PHE A 285 47.01 -4.34 5.13
N PHE A 286 47.24 -4.68 6.40
CA PHE A 286 46.32 -5.52 7.19
C PHE A 286 45.46 -4.77 8.21
N SER A 287 45.72 -3.49 8.49
CA SER A 287 44.81 -2.65 9.26
C SER A 287 43.72 -2.11 8.34
N SER A 288 42.62 -2.84 8.19
CA SER A 288 41.43 -2.32 7.51
C SER A 288 41.00 -1.01 8.20
N PRO A 289 40.80 0.10 7.46
CA PRO A 289 40.42 1.39 8.04
C PRO A 289 38.98 1.40 8.59
N ILE A 290 38.19 0.36 8.30
CA ILE A 290 36.81 0.20 8.79
C ILE A 290 36.83 -0.23 10.28
N PRO A 291 36.25 0.57 11.19
CA PRO A 291 36.08 0.17 12.60
C PRO A 291 35.11 -1.01 12.73
N ASP A 292 35.18 -1.76 13.84
CA ASP A 292 34.13 -2.74 14.13
C ASP A 292 32.82 -1.99 14.43
N LEU A 293 31.81 -2.20 13.57
CA LEU A 293 30.47 -1.63 13.70
C LEU A 293 29.58 -2.68 14.38
N GLU A 294 29.23 -2.47 15.65
CA GLU A 294 28.42 -3.41 16.44
C GLU A 294 26.99 -3.59 15.88
N ASP A 295 26.54 -2.62 15.09
CA ASP A 295 25.24 -2.57 14.43
C ASP A 295 25.25 -3.18 13.01
N VAL A 296 26.35 -3.80 12.57
CA VAL A 296 26.44 -4.47 11.26
C VAL A 296 26.73 -5.95 11.42
N ILE A 297 26.08 -6.79 10.61
CA ILE A 297 26.31 -8.24 10.62
C ILE A 297 27.77 -8.52 10.23
N PRO A 298 28.48 -9.42 10.92
CA PRO A 298 29.89 -9.73 10.64
C PRO A 298 30.19 -10.09 9.18
N GLU A 299 29.30 -10.84 8.52
CA GLU A 299 29.44 -11.20 7.10
C GLU A 299 29.45 -9.97 6.20
N THR A 300 28.53 -9.03 6.42
CA THR A 300 28.47 -7.77 5.67
C THR A 300 29.68 -6.87 5.94
N LEU A 301 30.26 -6.91 7.15
CA LEU A 301 31.50 -6.21 7.46
C LEU A 301 32.68 -6.73 6.62
N GLU A 302 32.75 -8.04 6.36
CA GLU A 302 33.79 -8.60 5.48
C GLU A 302 33.63 -8.11 4.04
N GLU A 303 32.40 -8.03 3.53
CA GLU A 303 32.11 -7.44 2.22
C GLU A 303 32.50 -5.97 2.15
N MET A 304 32.18 -5.17 3.18
CA MET A 304 32.59 -3.76 3.27
C MET A 304 34.12 -3.63 3.20
N ARG A 305 34.83 -4.49 3.95
CA ARG A 305 36.31 -4.52 3.94
C ARG A 305 36.85 -4.92 2.57
N ALA A 306 36.19 -5.83 1.86
CA ALA A 306 36.57 -6.24 0.52
C ALA A 306 36.42 -5.10 -0.51
N VAL A 307 35.34 -4.31 -0.42
CA VAL A 307 35.10 -3.16 -1.30
C VAL A 307 36.11 -2.05 -1.07
N VAL A 308 36.42 -1.73 0.18
CA VAL A 308 37.42 -0.74 0.57
C VAL A 308 38.83 -1.13 0.10
N LYS A 309 39.16 -2.43 0.10
CA LYS A 309 40.45 -2.95 -0.40
C LYS A 309 40.56 -2.98 -1.93
N ALA A 310 39.46 -2.81 -2.67
CA ALA A 310 39.51 -2.82 -4.12
C ALA A 310 40.36 -1.63 -4.62
N PRO A 311 41.24 -1.84 -5.61
CA PRO A 311 42.12 -0.79 -6.07
C PRO A 311 41.29 0.32 -6.75
N SER A 312 41.68 1.57 -6.53
CA SER A 312 40.91 2.75 -6.97
C SER A 312 40.94 3.00 -8.48
N ASP A 313 41.86 2.33 -9.19
CA ASP A 313 42.01 2.34 -10.64
C ASP A 313 40.91 1.52 -11.37
N ALA A 314 40.27 0.59 -10.67
CA ALA A 314 39.17 -0.24 -11.19
C ALA A 314 37.79 0.47 -11.21
N GLY A 315 37.78 1.79 -10.95
CA GLY A 315 36.56 2.59 -10.80
C GLY A 315 36.02 2.57 -9.37
N GLY A 316 35.29 3.64 -9.00
CA GLY A 316 34.68 3.74 -7.69
C GLY A 316 33.61 2.66 -7.48
N LYS A 317 33.75 1.87 -6.41
CA LYS A 317 32.79 0.86 -5.97
C LYS A 317 32.04 1.33 -4.74
N PHE A 318 30.78 0.94 -4.62
CA PHE A 318 29.94 1.20 -3.47
C PHE A 318 29.39 -0.10 -2.91
N LEU A 319 29.31 -0.18 -1.59
CA LEU A 319 28.46 -1.13 -0.89
C LEU A 319 27.60 -0.35 0.10
N LEU A 320 26.29 -0.43 -0.09
CA LEU A 320 25.31 0.15 0.82
C LEU A 320 24.93 -0.89 1.87
N VAL A 321 25.08 -0.51 3.13
CA VAL A 321 24.73 -1.33 4.29
C VAL A 321 23.83 -0.52 5.22
N GLN A 322 22.73 -1.13 5.65
CA GLN A 322 21.85 -0.52 6.65
C GLN A 322 22.24 -1.04 8.04
N ALA A 323 22.39 -0.14 9.00
CA ALA A 323 22.60 -0.47 10.40
C ALA A 323 21.41 -1.28 10.95
N GLN A 324 21.70 -2.31 11.75
CA GLN A 324 20.72 -2.96 12.60
C GLN A 324 20.37 -2.04 13.77
N GLY A 325 19.09 -1.78 13.98
CA GLY A 325 18.67 -0.97 15.13
C GLY A 325 17.35 -0.26 14.88
N ASP A 326 17.41 1.07 14.90
CA ASP A 326 16.21 1.90 14.80
C ASP A 326 15.59 1.84 13.40
N ASP A 327 14.53 1.05 13.30
CA ASP A 327 13.68 0.91 12.12
C ASP A 327 13.05 2.25 11.68
N VAL A 328 12.91 3.19 12.62
CA VAL A 328 12.22 4.47 12.42
C VAL A 328 13.15 5.53 11.83
N THR A 329 14.42 5.53 12.24
CA THR A 329 15.46 6.45 11.75
C THR A 329 16.68 5.65 11.28
N PRO A 330 16.61 5.02 10.09
CA PRO A 330 17.65 4.13 9.63
C PRO A 330 18.97 4.88 9.46
N THR A 331 20.06 4.21 9.83
CA THR A 331 21.42 4.67 9.54
C THR A 331 21.97 3.84 8.38
N PHE A 332 22.52 4.51 7.37
CA PHE A 332 23.15 3.85 6.24
C PHE A 332 24.66 4.10 6.27
N TYR A 333 25.42 3.02 6.11
CA TYR A 333 26.85 3.02 5.89
C TYR A 333 27.11 2.75 4.40
N VAL A 334 27.90 3.60 3.77
CA VAL A 334 28.36 3.39 2.40
C VAL A 334 29.87 3.14 2.45
N ALA A 335 30.27 1.89 2.22
CA ALA A 335 31.68 1.54 2.06
C ALA A 335 32.11 1.81 0.61
N THR A 336 33.26 2.46 0.44
CA THR A 336 33.76 2.83 -0.89
C THR A 336 35.29 2.84 -0.95
N ASN A 337 35.88 2.58 -2.12
CA ASN A 337 37.31 2.72 -2.38
C ASN A 337 37.72 4.15 -2.77
N LEU A 338 36.80 5.10 -2.73
CA LEU A 338 37.06 6.51 -3.04
C LEU A 338 37.94 7.19 -1.97
N PRO A 339 38.68 8.24 -2.34
CA PRO A 339 39.54 8.96 -1.39
C PRO A 339 38.71 9.71 -0.33
N GLU A 340 39.32 9.91 0.84
CA GLU A 340 38.77 10.74 1.92
C GLU A 340 38.35 12.13 1.39
N GLY A 341 37.20 12.61 1.84
CA GLY A 341 36.63 13.89 1.43
C GLY A 341 35.77 13.85 0.16
N THR A 342 35.69 12.72 -0.53
CA THR A 342 34.78 12.57 -1.68
C THR A 342 33.33 12.67 -1.22
N GLN A 343 32.51 13.48 -1.90
CA GLN A 343 31.10 13.65 -1.55
C GLN A 343 30.27 12.51 -2.16
N VAL A 344 29.58 11.76 -1.30
CA VAL A 344 28.64 10.71 -1.69
C VAL A 344 27.22 11.23 -1.45
N THR A 345 26.38 11.16 -2.47
CA THR A 345 24.97 11.53 -2.39
C THR A 345 24.11 10.27 -2.38
N LEU A 346 23.30 10.14 -1.33
CA LEU A 346 22.29 9.11 -1.14
C LEU A 346 20.93 9.71 -1.46
N LYS A 347 20.26 9.21 -2.50
CA LYS A 347 18.88 9.57 -2.85
C LYS A 347 17.96 8.39 -2.57
N LEU A 348 16.92 8.61 -1.78
CA LEU A 348 15.85 7.64 -1.55
C LEU A 348 14.62 8.06 -2.34
N GLU A 349 14.18 7.21 -3.27
CA GLU A 349 12.96 7.38 -4.06
C GLU A 349 11.98 6.27 -3.67
N GLY A 350 10.91 6.60 -2.97
CA GLY A 350 9.92 5.62 -2.52
C GLY A 350 9.12 5.06 -3.71
N ILE A 351 8.93 3.74 -3.73
CA ILE A 351 8.17 3.05 -4.77
C ILE A 351 6.68 3.28 -4.51
N PRO A 352 5.96 3.94 -5.45
CA PRO A 352 4.58 4.28 -5.22
C PRO A 352 3.69 3.05 -4.99
N GLY A 353 2.73 3.17 -4.07
CA GLY A 353 1.82 2.07 -3.69
C GLY A 353 2.39 1.09 -2.64
N THR A 354 3.68 1.22 -2.29
CA THR A 354 4.32 0.45 -1.20
C THR A 354 4.56 1.26 0.07
N LEU A 355 4.42 2.59 -0.01
CA LEU A 355 4.69 3.51 1.08
C LEU A 355 3.48 3.68 2.01
N VAL A 356 3.71 3.59 3.31
CA VAL A 356 2.73 3.88 4.37
C VAL A 356 2.81 5.37 4.71
N ASN A 357 1.65 6.04 4.75
CA ASN A 357 1.50 7.46 5.09
C ASN A 357 2.07 8.47 4.06
N ALA A 358 2.50 8.01 2.89
CA ALA A 358 2.90 8.87 1.79
C ALA A 358 2.59 8.18 0.47
N VAL A 359 2.16 8.92 -0.55
CA VAL A 359 1.94 8.35 -1.88
C VAL A 359 3.26 8.27 -2.62
N THR A 360 4.04 9.34 -2.52
CA THR A 360 5.39 9.44 -3.08
C THR A 360 6.35 10.01 -2.06
N PHE A 361 7.62 9.67 -2.23
CA PHE A 361 8.69 10.19 -1.41
C PHE A 361 9.96 10.29 -2.25
N SER A 362 10.65 11.42 -2.19
CA SER A 362 11.97 11.57 -2.79
C SER A 362 12.80 12.53 -1.95
N GLN A 363 13.90 12.06 -1.38
CA GLN A 363 14.80 12.89 -0.59
C GLN A 363 16.25 12.50 -0.86
N GLY A 364 17.13 13.51 -0.93
CA GLY A 364 18.57 13.33 -1.06
C GLY A 364 19.32 13.82 0.18
N TRP A 365 20.40 13.11 0.53
CA TRP A 365 21.37 13.50 1.54
C TRP A 365 22.78 13.37 0.97
N THR A 366 23.70 14.20 1.43
CA THR A 366 25.10 14.16 1.01
C THR A 366 25.99 14.01 2.24
N SER A 367 26.98 13.12 2.16
CA SER A 367 27.96 12.87 3.21
C SER A 367 29.34 12.65 2.59
N ALA A 368 30.38 13.14 3.25
CA ALA A 368 31.75 12.98 2.78
C ALA A 368 32.32 11.63 3.25
N VAL A 369 33.17 11.02 2.42
CA VAL A 369 33.93 9.81 2.81
C VAL A 369 34.91 10.18 3.92
N GLU A 370 34.80 9.51 5.07
CA GLU A 370 35.69 9.69 6.22
C GLU A 370 37.03 8.94 6.05
N LYS A 371 37.97 9.12 7.00
CA LYS A 371 39.25 8.38 7.07
C LYS A 371 39.11 6.86 7.07
N THR A 372 37.95 6.39 7.50
CA THR A 372 37.58 4.97 7.56
C THR A 372 37.14 4.43 6.20
N GLN A 373 37.13 5.27 5.15
CA GLN A 373 36.58 4.99 3.83
C GLN A 373 35.08 4.64 3.85
N LEU A 374 34.38 5.18 4.85
CA LEU A 374 32.94 5.11 5.00
C LEU A 374 32.32 6.49 4.84
N ALA A 375 31.22 6.57 4.10
CA ALA A 375 30.28 7.70 4.20
C ALA A 375 29.09 7.26 5.06
N VAL A 376 28.84 8.00 6.14
CA VAL A 376 27.79 7.65 7.12
C VAL A 376 26.62 8.62 7.00
N PHE A 377 25.41 8.06 6.90
CA PHE A 377 24.14 8.77 6.84
C PHE A 377 23.32 8.41 8.08
N ARG A 378 23.43 9.23 9.13
CA ARG A 378 22.82 8.95 10.44
C ARG A 378 21.42 9.52 10.54
N SER A 379 20.53 8.77 11.18
CA SER A 379 19.19 9.21 11.60
C SER A 379 18.42 9.94 10.49
N LEU A 380 18.30 9.28 9.34
CA LEU A 380 17.60 9.87 8.19
C LEU A 380 16.14 10.16 8.58
N SER A 381 15.79 11.43 8.53
CA SER A 381 14.46 11.95 8.82
C SER A 381 14.19 13.17 7.94
N VAL A 382 12.91 13.45 7.70
CA VAL A 382 12.48 14.64 6.95
C VAL A 382 11.67 15.50 7.89
N GLU A 383 12.16 16.71 8.16
CA GLU A 383 11.51 17.66 9.10
C GLU A 383 11.25 17.07 10.51
N GLY A 384 12.15 16.19 10.98
CA GLY A 384 12.00 15.51 12.27
C GLY A 384 10.92 14.43 12.29
N LYS A 385 10.29 14.12 11.14
CA LYS A 385 9.38 12.98 10.96
C LYS A 385 10.16 11.77 10.42
N PRO A 386 9.75 10.55 10.82
CA PRO A 386 10.35 9.35 10.28
C PRO A 386 10.04 9.18 8.80
N LEU A 387 10.88 8.42 8.11
CA LEU A 387 10.65 8.08 6.71
C LEU A 387 9.36 7.24 6.59
N PRO A 388 8.57 7.43 5.53
CA PRO A 388 7.45 6.55 5.23
C PRO A 388 7.92 5.08 5.17
N MET A 389 7.15 4.16 5.73
CA MET A 389 7.54 2.75 5.70
C MET A 389 7.17 2.12 4.36
N GLY A 390 8.09 1.47 3.65
CA GLY A 390 7.80 0.87 2.35
C GLY A 390 9.05 0.51 1.54
N ASP A 391 8.86 0.19 0.27
CA ASP A 391 9.96 -0.12 -0.65
C ASP A 391 10.52 1.17 -1.27
N TYR A 392 11.84 1.27 -1.37
CA TYR A 392 12.57 2.43 -1.89
C TYR A 392 13.59 2.02 -2.92
N LYS A 393 13.72 2.81 -3.98
CA LYS A 393 14.88 2.85 -4.86
C LYS A 393 15.94 3.74 -4.24
N VAL A 394 17.00 3.11 -3.74
CA VAL A 394 18.16 3.81 -3.18
C VAL A 394 19.17 4.04 -4.28
N ARG A 395 19.52 5.30 -4.52
CA ARG A 395 20.56 5.69 -5.48
C ARG A 395 21.75 6.29 -4.76
N LEU A 396 22.94 5.80 -5.06
CA LEU A 396 24.20 6.36 -4.61
C LEU A 396 24.95 6.93 -5.79
N ALA A 397 25.34 8.20 -5.70
CA ALA A 397 26.17 8.87 -6.67
C ALA A 397 27.36 9.55 -5.99
N ALA A 398 28.55 9.39 -6.55
CA ALA A 398 29.71 10.20 -6.18
C ALA A 398 30.60 10.43 -7.41
N THR A 399 31.39 11.50 -7.37
CA THR A 399 32.33 11.83 -8.44
C THR A 399 33.38 10.72 -8.60
N GLY A 400 33.48 10.13 -9.78
CA GLY A 400 34.47 9.07 -10.09
C GLY A 400 34.00 7.64 -9.81
N ALA A 401 32.73 7.43 -9.49
CA ALA A 401 32.13 6.12 -9.28
C ALA A 401 30.88 5.93 -10.14
N ALA A 402 30.58 4.68 -10.50
CA ALA A 402 29.32 4.34 -11.17
C ALA A 402 28.15 4.47 -10.18
N GLU A 403 27.02 5.00 -10.64
CA GLU A 403 25.81 5.09 -9.82
C GLU A 403 25.35 3.69 -9.39
N LEU A 404 25.13 3.50 -8.09
CA LEU A 404 24.54 2.27 -7.57
C LEU A 404 23.05 2.50 -7.33
N VAL A 405 22.20 1.68 -7.95
CA VAL A 405 20.75 1.66 -7.71
C VAL A 405 20.38 0.34 -7.07
N GLN A 406 19.78 0.38 -5.88
CA GLN A 406 19.34 -0.81 -5.16
C GLN A 406 17.94 -0.62 -4.58
N ASP A 407 17.09 -1.63 -4.72
CA ASP A 407 15.79 -1.67 -4.09
C ASP A 407 15.95 -2.12 -2.63
N ARG A 408 15.41 -1.34 -1.68
CA ARG A 408 15.47 -1.62 -0.24
C ARG A 408 14.16 -1.24 0.43
N PHE A 409 13.70 -2.11 1.33
CA PHE A 409 12.62 -1.79 2.23
C PHE A 409 13.14 -0.95 3.40
N VAL A 410 12.46 0.16 3.71
CA VAL A 410 12.81 1.09 4.80
C VAL A 410 11.62 1.26 5.74
N GLY A 411 11.87 1.45 7.03
CA GLY A 411 10.82 1.59 8.04
C GLY A 411 10.54 0.33 8.87
N GLY A 412 11.44 -0.66 8.82
CA GLY A 412 11.43 -1.87 9.64
C GLY A 412 11.41 -3.15 8.84
N LYS A 413 10.79 -4.20 9.38
CA LYS A 413 10.65 -5.49 8.69
C LYS A 413 9.33 -5.55 7.93
N LYS A 414 9.34 -6.13 6.72
CA LYS A 414 8.14 -6.48 5.96
C LYS A 414 7.43 -7.64 6.66
N ASN A 415 6.53 -7.30 7.58
CA ASN A 415 5.77 -8.24 8.40
C ASN A 415 4.27 -7.85 8.43
N HIS A 416 3.47 -8.61 9.17
CA HIS A 416 2.02 -8.35 9.30
C HIS A 416 1.67 -6.94 9.83
N ILE A 417 2.59 -6.23 10.49
CA ILE A 417 2.39 -4.84 10.93
C ILE A 417 2.44 -3.90 9.73
N TYR A 418 3.37 -4.12 8.79
CA TYR A 418 3.41 -3.40 7.53
C TYR A 418 2.12 -3.61 6.74
N ASP A 419 1.68 -4.86 6.57
CA ASP A 419 0.47 -5.18 5.80
C ASP A 419 -0.78 -4.54 6.42
N ARG A 420 -0.92 -4.60 7.75
CA ARG A 420 -2.02 -3.94 8.47
C ARG A 420 -2.01 -2.43 8.28
N ARG A 421 -0.84 -1.79 8.43
CA ARG A 421 -0.70 -0.34 8.25
C ARG A 421 -0.96 0.09 6.81
N MET A 422 -0.48 -0.67 5.83
CA MET A 422 -0.75 -0.46 4.42
C MET A 422 -2.24 -0.58 4.11
N LYS A 423 -2.91 -1.60 4.65
CA LYS A 423 -4.36 -1.76 4.49
C LYS A 423 -5.12 -0.57 5.04
N THR A 424 -4.86 -0.18 6.30
CA THR A 424 -5.51 0.98 6.92
C THR A 424 -5.22 2.28 6.15
N TRP A 425 -4.00 2.44 5.64
CA TRP A 425 -3.64 3.60 4.84
C TRP A 425 -4.39 3.62 3.49
N ARG A 426 -4.49 2.48 2.79
CA ARG A 426 -5.27 2.36 1.55
C ARG A 426 -6.76 2.63 1.76
N GLU A 427 -7.34 2.10 2.83
CA GLU A 427 -8.73 2.38 3.21
C GLU A 427 -8.95 3.87 3.50
N LYS A 428 -8.00 4.51 4.18
CA LYS A 428 -8.04 5.96 4.42
C LYS A 428 -7.96 6.76 3.11
N LEU A 429 -7.05 6.40 2.21
CA LEU A 429 -6.95 7.05 0.90
C LEU A 429 -8.24 6.88 0.10
N GLN A 430 -8.81 5.66 0.07
CA GLN A 430 -10.07 5.37 -0.59
C GLN A 430 -11.21 6.22 -0.02
N GLY A 431 -11.32 6.32 1.31
CA GLY A 431 -12.35 7.14 1.95
C GLY A 431 -12.19 8.63 1.66
N GLU A 432 -10.96 9.15 1.62
CA GLU A 432 -10.70 10.55 1.24
C GLU A 432 -11.01 10.80 -0.24
N TYR A 433 -10.67 9.85 -1.11
CA TYR A 433 -10.97 9.86 -2.53
C TYR A 433 -12.47 9.90 -2.80
N GLU A 434 -13.23 8.98 -2.21
CA GLU A 434 -14.68 8.90 -2.35
C GLU A 434 -15.36 10.16 -1.82
N ARG A 435 -14.85 10.73 -0.72
CA ARG A 435 -15.33 11.99 -0.18
C ARG A 435 -15.11 13.14 -1.16
N GLU A 436 -13.89 13.32 -1.67
CA GLU A 436 -13.60 14.39 -2.64
C GLU A 436 -14.40 14.22 -3.94
N LEU A 437 -14.48 12.99 -4.46
CA LEU A 437 -15.29 12.67 -5.62
C LEU A 437 -16.77 12.97 -5.38
N GLY A 438 -17.28 12.66 -4.18
CA GLY A 438 -18.63 12.98 -3.75
C GLY A 438 -18.91 14.48 -3.77
N GLU A 439 -17.99 15.30 -3.24
CA GLU A 439 -18.08 16.76 -3.27
C GLU A 439 -18.07 17.31 -4.71
N VAL A 440 -17.19 16.77 -5.57
CA VAL A 440 -17.12 17.15 -7.00
C VAL A 440 -18.42 16.78 -7.71
N LYS A 441 -18.95 15.57 -7.49
CA LYS A 441 -20.22 15.11 -8.07
C LYS A 441 -21.41 15.95 -7.60
N GLU A 442 -21.48 16.27 -6.31
CA GLU A 442 -22.54 17.12 -5.74
C GLU A 442 -22.50 18.52 -6.36
N ALA A 443 -21.33 19.13 -6.44
CA ALA A 443 -21.15 20.44 -7.05
C ALA A 443 -21.53 20.43 -8.54
N PHE A 444 -21.06 19.43 -9.29
CA PHE A 444 -21.38 19.28 -10.70
C PHE A 444 -22.87 19.02 -10.94
N ALA A 445 -23.51 18.15 -10.15
CA ALA A 445 -24.94 17.88 -10.24
C ALA A 445 -25.78 19.14 -9.98
N SER A 446 -25.36 19.95 -9.01
CA SER A 446 -26.05 21.20 -8.68
C SER A 446 -25.87 22.26 -9.79
N LEU A 447 -24.67 22.34 -10.40
CA LEU A 447 -24.45 23.16 -11.59
C LEU A 447 -25.28 22.66 -12.79
N LYS A 448 -25.37 21.34 -12.99
CA LYS A 448 -26.19 20.70 -14.03
C LYS A 448 -27.66 21.06 -13.88
N ALA A 449 -28.20 21.00 -12.67
CA ALA A 449 -29.58 21.38 -12.38
C ALA A 449 -29.82 22.85 -12.76
N SER A 450 -28.95 23.76 -12.32
CA SER A 450 -29.04 25.19 -12.64
C SER A 450 -28.93 25.47 -14.15
N TYR A 451 -28.05 24.77 -14.86
CA TYR A 451 -27.90 24.88 -16.31
C TYR A 451 -29.12 24.33 -17.06
N SER A 452 -29.72 23.23 -16.59
CA SER A 452 -30.91 22.65 -17.22
C SER A 452 -32.13 23.60 -17.14
N GLU A 453 -32.33 24.28 -16.01
CA GLU A 453 -33.37 25.30 -15.86
C GLU A 453 -33.10 26.53 -16.73
N PHE A 454 -31.83 26.95 -16.82
CA PHE A 454 -31.42 27.99 -17.77
C PHE A 454 -31.78 27.61 -19.21
N LEU A 455 -31.46 26.40 -19.65
CA LEU A 455 -31.74 25.94 -21.02
C LEU A 455 -33.23 25.95 -21.34
N LYS A 456 -34.09 25.51 -20.40
CA LYS A 456 -35.55 25.57 -20.57
C LYS A 456 -36.02 27.00 -20.81
N LEU A 457 -35.57 27.94 -19.98
CA LEU A 457 -35.94 29.35 -20.11
C LEU A 457 -35.37 30.00 -21.37
N ALA A 458 -34.13 29.68 -21.74
CA ALA A 458 -33.50 30.17 -22.95
C ALA A 458 -34.26 29.67 -24.19
N GLN A 459 -34.68 28.40 -24.19
CA GLN A 459 -35.48 27.81 -25.27
C GLN A 459 -36.89 28.44 -25.38
N GLU A 460 -37.55 28.71 -24.25
CA GLU A 460 -38.80 29.50 -24.23
C GLU A 460 -38.59 30.87 -24.90
N GLY A 461 -37.46 31.54 -24.60
CA GLY A 461 -37.09 32.84 -25.16
C GLY A 461 -36.58 32.83 -26.60
N ARG A 462 -36.37 31.65 -27.20
CA ARG A 462 -36.06 31.50 -28.64
C ARG A 462 -37.33 31.40 -29.49
N SER A 463 -38.46 31.06 -28.88
CA SER A 463 -39.74 30.92 -29.56
C SER A 463 -40.34 32.28 -29.92
N PRO A 464 -41.15 32.39 -30.99
CA PRO A 464 -41.88 33.62 -31.28
C PRO A 464 -42.94 33.87 -30.20
N LEU A 465 -42.73 34.90 -29.36
CA LEU A 465 -43.61 35.26 -28.23
C LEU A 465 -44.35 36.58 -28.48
N ASN A 466 -45.61 36.64 -28.04
CA ASN A 466 -46.38 37.89 -27.97
C ASN A 466 -45.95 38.76 -26.76
N LEU A 467 -46.46 39.99 -26.66
CA LEU A 467 -46.05 40.95 -25.62
C LEU A 467 -46.29 40.43 -24.18
N ALA A 468 -47.46 39.83 -23.93
CA ALA A 468 -47.79 39.29 -22.60
C ALA A 468 -46.89 38.10 -22.21
N GLN A 469 -46.60 37.21 -23.16
CA GLN A 469 -45.68 36.09 -22.97
C GLN A 469 -44.24 36.55 -22.73
N ARG A 470 -43.81 37.63 -23.42
CA ARG A 470 -42.50 38.25 -23.20
C ARG A 470 -42.35 38.80 -21.79
N GLU A 471 -43.37 39.52 -21.28
CA GLU A 471 -43.37 40.00 -19.90
C GLU A 471 -43.34 38.85 -18.89
N GLN A 472 -44.10 37.78 -19.15
CA GLN A 472 -44.10 36.59 -18.30
C GLN A 472 -42.73 35.91 -18.30
N LEU A 473 -42.11 35.72 -19.46
CA LEU A 473 -40.77 35.16 -19.57
C LEU A 473 -39.74 36.01 -18.84
N GLN A 474 -39.82 37.34 -18.97
CA GLN A 474 -38.93 38.25 -18.25
C GLN A 474 -39.07 38.10 -16.74
N ARG A 475 -40.29 37.97 -16.20
CA ARG A 475 -40.52 37.71 -14.77
C ARG A 475 -39.96 36.36 -14.34
N LYS A 476 -40.17 35.30 -15.13
CA LYS A 476 -39.57 33.97 -14.87
C LYS A 476 -38.04 34.05 -14.84
N TRP A 477 -37.46 34.79 -15.79
CA TRP A 477 -36.02 34.98 -15.89
C TRP A 477 -35.43 35.75 -14.71
N ASP A 478 -36.02 36.89 -14.36
CA ASP A 478 -35.57 37.68 -13.21
C ASP A 478 -35.72 36.87 -11.90
N LYS A 479 -36.79 36.07 -11.75
CA LYS A 479 -36.93 35.12 -10.64
C LYS A 479 -35.83 34.07 -10.64
N TYR A 480 -35.60 33.38 -11.76
CA TYR A 480 -34.53 32.40 -11.88
C TYR A 480 -33.17 32.99 -11.52
N LEU A 481 -32.87 34.21 -12.00
CA LEU A 481 -31.62 34.88 -11.67
C LEU A 481 -31.50 35.16 -10.16
N ALA A 482 -32.57 35.66 -9.53
CA ALA A 482 -32.60 35.92 -8.10
C ALA A 482 -32.41 34.64 -7.28
N ASP A 483 -33.04 33.53 -7.69
CA ASP A 483 -33.00 32.25 -6.98
C ASP A 483 -31.63 31.55 -7.16
N SER A 484 -31.02 31.63 -8.35
CA SER A 484 -29.78 30.91 -8.68
C SER A 484 -28.49 31.67 -8.37
N GLU A 485 -28.53 32.99 -8.24
CA GLU A 485 -27.34 33.80 -7.92
C GLU A 485 -26.69 33.47 -6.57
N PRO A 486 -27.41 33.43 -5.42
CA PRO A 486 -26.78 33.12 -4.13
C PRO A 486 -26.18 31.71 -4.14
N PHE A 487 -26.86 30.76 -4.79
CA PHE A 487 -26.38 29.40 -4.96
C PHE A 487 -25.05 29.34 -5.75
N LEU A 488 -24.93 30.05 -6.87
CA LEU A 488 -23.67 30.08 -7.64
C LEU A 488 -22.54 30.77 -6.89
N GLN A 489 -22.85 31.78 -6.07
CA GLN A 489 -21.87 32.44 -5.21
C GLN A 489 -21.38 31.51 -4.10
N GLU A 490 -22.29 30.78 -3.45
CA GLU A 490 -21.95 29.77 -2.45
C GLU A 490 -21.11 28.65 -3.06
N LEU A 491 -21.49 28.14 -4.22
CA LEU A 491 -20.76 27.08 -4.90
C LEU A 491 -19.36 27.55 -5.30
N ASN A 492 -19.21 28.76 -5.84
CA ASN A 492 -17.90 29.32 -6.14
C ASN A 492 -17.06 29.52 -4.86
N ALA A 493 -17.64 30.06 -3.79
CA ALA A 493 -16.96 30.24 -2.52
C ALA A 493 -16.49 28.91 -1.90
N ARG A 494 -17.34 27.86 -1.95
CA ARG A 494 -17.00 26.50 -1.50
C ARG A 494 -15.84 25.95 -2.32
N GLN A 495 -15.87 26.07 -3.65
CA GLN A 495 -14.79 25.57 -4.51
C GLN A 495 -13.47 26.36 -4.35
N VAL A 496 -13.52 27.68 -4.14
CA VAL A 496 -12.33 28.48 -3.84
C VAL A 496 -11.76 28.13 -2.46
N ALA A 497 -12.60 27.91 -1.45
CA ALA A 497 -12.15 27.46 -0.13
C ALA A 497 -11.53 26.05 -0.19
N VAL A 498 -12.10 25.19 -1.03
CA VAL A 498 -11.53 23.88 -1.39
C VAL A 498 -10.16 24.09 -2.04
N LEU A 499 -10.00 24.86 -3.12
CA LEU A 499 -8.69 25.11 -3.74
C LEU A 499 -7.67 25.77 -2.81
N GLY A 500 -8.10 26.65 -1.90
CA GLY A 500 -7.24 27.39 -0.98
C GLY A 500 -6.84 26.65 0.30
N SER A 501 -7.49 25.51 0.61
CA SER A 501 -7.17 24.74 1.81
C SER A 501 -5.91 23.90 1.60
N THR A 502 -4.89 24.22 2.40
CA THR A 502 -3.58 23.55 2.47
C THR A 502 -3.57 22.28 3.32
N ALA A 503 -4.74 21.87 3.85
CA ALA A 503 -4.84 20.82 4.87
C ALA A 503 -4.38 19.44 4.40
N PHE A 504 -4.35 19.18 3.08
CA PHE A 504 -3.70 18.04 2.46
C PHE A 504 -2.98 18.49 1.19
N PRO A 505 -1.66 18.26 1.07
CA PRO A 505 -0.90 18.64 -0.13
C PRO A 505 -1.30 17.84 -1.38
N GLU A 506 -1.99 16.69 -1.22
CA GLU A 506 -2.37 15.79 -2.31
C GLU A 506 -3.90 15.64 -2.40
N ARG A 507 -4.58 16.66 -2.93
CA ARG A 507 -5.98 16.50 -3.41
C ARG A 507 -6.02 15.56 -4.60
N TYR A 508 -7.06 14.75 -4.73
CA TYR A 508 -7.21 13.83 -5.86
C TYR A 508 -7.67 14.54 -7.13
N PHE A 509 -8.53 15.56 -6.97
CA PHE A 509 -9.24 16.18 -8.10
C PHE A 509 -9.13 17.71 -8.18
N PRO A 510 -7.93 18.31 -8.08
CA PRO A 510 -7.80 19.77 -8.15
C PRO A 510 -8.20 20.32 -9.52
N ASP A 511 -7.96 19.57 -10.59
CA ASP A 511 -8.27 19.99 -11.95
C ASP A 511 -9.78 20.01 -12.18
N TYR A 512 -10.54 19.03 -11.68
CA TYR A 512 -12.01 19.07 -11.74
C TYR A 512 -12.58 20.25 -10.97
N VAL A 513 -12.03 20.57 -9.80
CA VAL A 513 -12.47 21.76 -9.05
C VAL A 513 -12.22 23.03 -9.85
N LYS A 514 -11.03 23.15 -10.47
CA LYS A 514 -10.69 24.29 -11.34
C LYS A 514 -11.59 24.38 -12.57
N ASP A 515 -11.89 23.26 -13.21
CA ASP A 515 -12.78 23.20 -14.37
C ASP A 515 -14.21 23.57 -13.99
N ILE A 516 -14.72 23.09 -12.84
CA ILE A 516 -16.01 23.50 -12.29
C ILE A 516 -16.05 25.01 -12.05
N VAL A 517 -15.01 25.59 -11.43
CA VAL A 517 -14.93 27.04 -11.21
C VAL A 517 -14.96 27.80 -12.54
N SER A 518 -14.16 27.36 -13.54
CA SER A 518 -14.16 27.98 -14.86
C SER A 518 -15.51 27.87 -15.57
N LEU A 519 -16.21 26.74 -15.42
CA LEU A 519 -17.55 26.56 -15.96
C LEU A 519 -18.55 27.50 -15.27
N ILE A 520 -18.50 27.67 -13.95
CA ILE A 520 -19.38 28.61 -13.25
C ILE A 520 -19.19 30.04 -13.77
N GLU A 521 -17.94 30.48 -13.93
CA GLU A 521 -17.64 31.82 -14.45
C GLU A 521 -18.18 32.02 -15.87
N ARG A 522 -17.95 31.04 -16.75
CA ARG A 522 -18.50 31.06 -18.12
C ARG A 522 -20.02 31.05 -18.12
N PHE A 523 -20.63 30.23 -17.26
CA PHE A 523 -22.08 30.16 -17.13
C PHE A 523 -22.68 31.48 -16.65
N GLN A 524 -22.02 32.19 -15.72
CA GLN A 524 -22.43 33.52 -15.30
C GLN A 524 -22.36 34.55 -16.45
N GLN A 525 -21.35 34.46 -17.32
CA GLN A 525 -21.25 35.33 -18.50
C GLN A 525 -22.38 35.07 -19.50
N ILE A 526 -22.68 33.80 -19.78
CA ILE A 526 -23.78 33.38 -20.66
C ILE A 526 -25.12 33.88 -20.09
N ARG A 527 -25.36 33.70 -18.78
CA ARG A 527 -26.57 34.20 -18.09
C ARG A 527 -26.75 35.72 -18.23
N LYS A 528 -25.67 36.50 -18.12
CA LYS A 528 -25.70 37.96 -18.28
C LYS A 528 -26.07 38.37 -19.71
N LYS A 529 -25.42 37.78 -20.71
CA LYS A 529 -25.70 38.07 -22.12
C LYS A 529 -27.12 37.67 -22.52
N GLU A 530 -27.60 36.51 -22.07
CA GLU A 530 -28.95 36.06 -22.37
C GLU A 530 -30.02 36.90 -21.66
N ARG A 531 -29.74 37.41 -20.46
CA ARG A 531 -30.59 38.41 -19.79
C ARG A 531 -30.74 39.68 -20.62
N GLU A 532 -29.65 40.21 -21.16
CA GLU A 532 -29.66 41.40 -22.01
C GLU A 532 -30.44 41.16 -23.30
N ARG A 533 -30.29 39.97 -23.91
CA ARG A 533 -31.06 39.56 -25.07
C ARG A 533 -32.56 39.52 -24.79
N ILE A 534 -32.98 38.87 -23.71
CA ILE A 534 -34.39 38.76 -23.32
C ILE A 534 -34.98 40.14 -23.02
N ARG A 535 -34.24 41.03 -22.36
CA ARG A 535 -34.68 42.41 -22.07
C ARG A 535 -34.80 43.29 -23.31
N SER A 536 -33.90 43.13 -24.27
CA SER A 536 -33.91 43.89 -25.53
C SER A 536 -34.85 43.31 -26.58
N PHE A 537 -35.44 42.14 -26.32
CA PHE A 537 -36.22 41.36 -27.29
C PHE A 537 -35.46 41.08 -28.59
N ALA A 538 -34.13 40.99 -28.51
CA ALA A 538 -33.30 40.68 -29.65
C ALA A 538 -33.54 39.24 -30.13
N ALA A 539 -33.52 39.06 -31.46
CA ALA A 539 -33.55 37.74 -32.07
C ALA A 539 -32.39 36.89 -31.53
N HIS A 540 -32.64 35.60 -31.34
CA HIS A 540 -31.58 34.69 -30.91
C HIS A 540 -30.55 34.52 -32.02
N VAL A 541 -29.29 34.74 -31.66
CA VAL A 541 -28.12 34.38 -32.45
C VAL A 541 -27.36 33.39 -31.60
N GLU A 542 -27.03 32.24 -32.18
CA GLU A 542 -26.28 31.19 -31.48
C GLU A 542 -24.96 31.76 -30.98
N ASP A 543 -24.74 31.67 -29.68
CA ASP A 543 -23.54 32.20 -29.06
C ASP A 543 -22.45 31.12 -29.07
N PRO A 544 -21.29 31.32 -29.74
CA PRO A 544 -20.21 30.35 -29.72
C PRO A 544 -19.74 30.02 -28.28
N ALA A 545 -19.90 30.95 -27.33
CA ALA A 545 -19.60 30.68 -25.92
C ALA A 545 -20.55 29.66 -25.29
N GLU A 546 -21.82 29.61 -25.71
CA GLU A 546 -22.81 28.63 -25.22
C GLU A 546 -22.50 27.23 -25.76
N VAL A 547 -22.09 27.13 -27.03
CA VAL A 547 -21.67 25.87 -27.66
C VAL A 547 -20.40 25.34 -27.00
N GLU A 548 -19.39 26.20 -26.80
CA GLU A 548 -18.15 25.83 -26.11
C GLU A 548 -18.42 25.38 -24.66
N PHE A 549 -19.30 26.10 -23.95
CA PHE A 549 -19.72 25.72 -22.59
C PHE A 549 -20.36 24.34 -22.56
N SER A 550 -21.34 24.07 -23.43
CA SER A 550 -22.03 22.78 -23.49
C SER A 550 -21.06 21.62 -23.77
N SER A 551 -20.14 21.82 -24.72
CA SER A 551 -19.09 20.85 -25.03
C SER A 551 -18.19 20.55 -23.82
N LYS A 552 -17.65 21.59 -23.17
CA LYS A 552 -16.79 21.43 -21.99
C LYS A 552 -17.53 20.81 -20.80
N PHE A 553 -18.80 21.17 -20.64
CA PHE A 553 -19.66 20.60 -19.61
C PHE A 553 -19.85 19.10 -19.80
N GLY A 554 -20.09 18.65 -21.04
CA GLY A 554 -20.20 17.22 -21.37
C GLY A 554 -18.90 16.44 -21.18
N VAL A 555 -17.77 17.02 -21.60
CA VAL A 555 -16.44 16.41 -21.39
C VAL A 555 -16.14 16.24 -19.90
N LEU A 556 -16.45 17.24 -19.08
CA LEU A 556 -16.25 17.16 -17.63
C LEU A 556 -17.17 16.10 -17.00
N GLU A 557 -18.43 16.00 -17.43
CA GLU A 557 -19.35 14.95 -16.97
C GLU A 557 -18.77 13.55 -17.21
N GLN A 558 -18.29 13.30 -18.43
CA GLN A 558 -17.66 12.03 -18.79
C GLN A 558 -16.39 11.77 -17.96
N SER A 559 -15.56 12.80 -17.76
CA SER A 559 -14.32 12.70 -16.98
C SER A 559 -14.59 12.36 -15.51
N ILE A 560 -15.61 12.96 -14.90
CA ILE A 560 -16.03 12.66 -13.52
C ILE A 560 -16.56 11.21 -13.42
N ALA A 561 -17.27 10.73 -14.43
CA ALA A 561 -17.75 9.35 -14.50
C ALA A 561 -16.59 8.35 -14.65
N GLU A 562 -15.60 8.65 -15.48
CA GLU A 562 -14.40 7.84 -15.66
C GLU A 562 -13.57 7.80 -14.37
N ALA A 563 -13.35 8.95 -13.73
CA ALA A 563 -12.69 9.01 -12.42
C ALA A 563 -13.37 8.10 -11.40
N ALA A 564 -14.70 8.05 -11.36
CA ALA A 564 -15.42 7.18 -10.45
C ALA A 564 -15.07 5.68 -10.59
N ALA A 565 -14.53 5.24 -11.73
CA ALA A 565 -14.10 3.87 -11.98
C ALA A 565 -12.60 3.62 -11.71
N ARG A 566 -11.78 4.66 -11.50
CA ARG A 566 -10.33 4.54 -11.34
C ARG A 566 -9.91 4.30 -9.89
N ASN A 567 -8.74 3.67 -9.72
CA ASN A 567 -8.13 3.47 -8.41
C ASN A 567 -7.45 4.77 -7.91
N PRO A 568 -7.67 5.19 -6.64
CA PRO A 568 -7.06 6.41 -6.11
C PRO A 568 -5.53 6.43 -6.18
N LEU A 569 -4.89 5.27 -6.00
CA LEU A 569 -3.43 5.18 -6.04
C LEU A 569 -2.88 5.44 -7.44
N GLU A 570 -3.56 4.97 -8.48
CA GLU A 570 -3.14 5.20 -9.87
C GLU A 570 -3.20 6.69 -10.21
N ILE A 571 -4.27 7.38 -9.80
CA ILE A 571 -4.44 8.82 -10.03
C ILE A 571 -3.32 9.62 -9.35
N LEU A 572 -3.02 9.31 -8.09
CA LEU A 572 -1.95 9.98 -7.36
C LEU A 572 -0.56 9.67 -7.96
N GLN A 573 -0.36 8.46 -8.47
CA GLN A 573 0.88 8.07 -9.14
C GLN A 573 1.09 8.79 -10.47
N GLU A 574 0.06 8.86 -11.32
CA GLU A 574 0.10 9.63 -12.56
C GLU A 574 0.41 11.09 -12.26
N ARG A 575 -0.24 11.65 -11.23
CA ARG A 575 -0.01 13.02 -10.85
C ARG A 575 1.41 13.25 -10.35
N ALA A 576 1.95 12.37 -9.51
CA ALA A 576 3.32 12.49 -9.04
C ALA A 576 4.33 12.40 -10.19
N LYS A 577 4.07 11.58 -11.22
CA LYS A 577 4.89 11.55 -12.44
C LYS A 577 4.84 12.87 -13.19
N THR A 578 3.66 13.51 -13.29
CA THR A 578 3.51 14.83 -13.95
C THR A 578 4.04 16.00 -13.13
N ALA A 579 4.01 15.90 -11.79
CA ALA A 579 4.44 16.94 -10.86
C ALA A 579 5.95 16.90 -10.58
N ALA A 580 6.62 15.78 -10.84
CA ALA A 580 8.06 15.71 -10.80
C ALA A 580 8.62 16.78 -11.77
N PRO A 581 9.40 17.76 -11.27
CA PRO A 581 10.03 18.73 -12.16
C PRO A 581 10.83 17.93 -13.18
N ALA A 582 10.64 18.22 -14.48
CA ALA A 582 11.50 17.69 -15.53
C ALA A 582 12.93 17.93 -15.04
N ALA A 583 13.63 16.86 -14.68
CA ALA A 583 14.97 16.95 -14.15
C ALA A 583 15.77 17.67 -15.23
N THR A 584 16.11 18.94 -14.98
CA THR A 584 16.94 19.70 -15.88
C THR A 584 18.23 18.90 -16.01
N PRO A 585 18.58 18.43 -17.22
CA PRO A 585 19.73 17.54 -17.42
C PRO A 585 21.05 18.19 -17.03
#